data_AF-A0A520P8Z1-F1
#
_entry.id   AF-A0A520P8Z1-F1
#
_cell.length_a   1.000
_cell.length_b   1.000
_cell.length_c   1.000
_cell.angle_alpha   90.00
_cell.angle_beta   90.00
_cell.angle_gamma   90.00
#
_symmetry.space_group_name_H-M   'P 1'
#
loop_
_entity.id
_entity.type
_entity.pdbx_description
1 polymer ?
#
loop_
_entity_poly.entity_id
_entity_poly.type
_entity_poly.pdbx_seq_one_letter_code
_entity_poly.pdbx_strand_id
1 'polypeptide(L)' 'MKLLDSHHHLWNLKVLDYIWLKQIGKPKPFGDPTPIQKDYLKEDFLSDFAKID' A
#
# COMPACT_ATOMS: atom_id res chain seq x y z
N MET A 1 21.46 -12.01 -2.00
CA MET A 1 20.35 -12.99 -1.99
C MET A 1 19.36 -12.59 -3.07
N LYS A 2 18.74 -13.52 -3.80
CA LYS A 2 17.66 -13.18 -4.75
C LYS A 2 16.32 -13.48 -4.09
N LEU A 3 15.48 -12.47 -3.92
CA LEU A 3 14.13 -12.58 -3.37
C LEU A 3 13.11 -12.33 -4.50
N LEU A 4 12.07 -13.15 -4.57
CA LEU A 4 10.94 -12.95 -5.46
C LEU A 4 9.71 -12.61 -4.61
N ASP A 5 9.22 -11.39 -4.72
CA ASP A 5 7.94 -11.00 -4.13
C ASP A 5 6.79 -11.48 -5.05
N SER A 6 6.18 -12.59 -4.66
CA SER A 6 5.08 -13.21 -5.40
C SER A 6 3.71 -12.56 -5.17
N HIS A 7 3.57 -11.68 -4.17
CA HIS A 7 2.29 -11.12 -3.78
C HIS A 7 2.46 -9.73 -3.15
N HIS A 8 2.15 -8.69 -3.93
CA HIS A 8 2.09 -7.31 -3.49
C HIS A 8 0.86 -6.61 -4.04
N HIS A 9 0.48 -5.50 -3.42
CA HIS A 9 -0.65 -4.67 -3.85
C HIS A 9 -0.15 -3.26 -4.12
N LEU A 10 -0.66 -2.66 -5.20
CA LEU A 10 -0.47 -1.25 -5.54
C LEU A 10 -1.85 -0.60 -5.64
N TRP A 11 -1.94 0.68 -5.33
CA TRP A 11 -3.21 1.41 -5.42
C TRP A 11 -3.01 2.90 -5.71
N ASN A 12 -3.93 3.47 -6.48
CA ASN A 12 -3.99 4.89 -6.80
C ASN A 12 -5.36 5.46 -6.40
N LEU A 13 -5.39 6.19 -5.28
CA LEU A 13 -6.61 6.74 -4.68
C LEU A 13 -7.22 7.87 -5.51
N LYS A 14 -6.46 8.47 -6.43
CA LYS A 14 -6.93 9.51 -7.36
C LYS A 14 -7.67 8.92 -8.56
N VAL A 15 -7.48 7.64 -8.87
CA VAL A 15 -8.08 6.98 -10.04
C VAL A 15 -9.24 6.08 -9.65
N LEU A 16 -9.13 5.34 -8.54
CA LEU A 16 -10.14 4.40 -8.09
C LEU A 16 -10.64 4.72 -6.68
N ASP A 17 -11.91 4.40 -6.44
CA ASP A 17 -12.57 4.65 -5.17
C ASP A 17 -12.47 3.45 -4.24
N TYR A 18 -11.27 3.15 -3.77
CA TYR A 18 -10.98 2.05 -2.83
C TYR A 18 -11.74 2.24 -1.50
N ILE A 19 -13.02 1.87 -1.47
CA ILE A 19 -13.97 2.19 -0.39
C ILE A 19 -13.45 1.71 0.97
N TRP A 20 -12.90 0.50 1.02
CA TRP A 20 -12.39 -0.06 2.26
C TRP A 20 -11.22 0.74 2.83
N LEU A 21 -10.41 1.35 1.95
CA LEU A 21 -9.20 2.10 2.27
C LEU A 21 -9.52 3.57 2.57
N LYS A 22 -10.39 4.23 1.78
CA LYS A 22 -10.75 5.65 1.96
C LYS A 22 -11.67 5.94 3.15
N GLN A 23 -12.25 4.92 3.76
CA GLN A 23 -13.13 5.07 4.92
C GLN A 23 -12.35 5.36 6.23
N ILE A 24 -11.89 6.61 6.37
CA ILE A 24 -11.19 7.11 7.57
C ILE A 24 -12.06 6.94 8.83
N GLY A 25 -11.44 6.46 9.91
CA GLY A 25 -12.09 6.28 11.22
C GLY A 25 -13.12 5.13 11.29
N LYS A 26 -13.30 4.35 10.23
CA LYS A 26 -14.14 3.15 10.27
C LYS A 26 -13.34 1.96 10.81
N PRO A 27 -13.90 1.14 11.73
CA PRO A 27 -13.26 -0.08 12.18
C PRO A 27 -12.89 -0.98 11.01
N LYS A 28 -11.66 -1.50 11.02
CA LYS A 28 -11.20 -2.50 10.05
C LYS A 28 -10.70 -3.74 10.80
N PRO A 29 -10.86 -4.94 10.24
CA PRO A 29 -10.39 -6.16 10.88
C PRO A 29 -8.85 -6.25 11.00
N PHE A 30 -8.13 -5.32 10.34
CA PHE A 30 -6.67 -5.28 10.26
C PHE A 30 -6.03 -4.08 10.98
N GLY A 31 -6.79 -3.37 11.84
CA GLY A 31 -6.27 -2.24 12.62
C GLY A 31 -6.45 -0.88 11.93
N ASP A 32 -5.63 0.11 12.32
CA ASP A 32 -5.70 1.48 11.81
C ASP A 32 -5.08 1.59 10.40
N PRO A 33 -5.87 1.85 9.34
CA PRO A 33 -5.35 1.98 7.98
C PRO A 33 -4.69 3.33 7.69
N THR A 34 -4.74 4.30 8.62
CA THR A 34 -4.28 5.68 8.36
C THR A 34 -2.89 5.76 7.70
N PRO A 35 -1.87 4.97 8.09
CA PRO A 35 -0.54 5.03 7.46
C PRO A 35 -0.50 4.65 5.96
N ILE A 36 -1.48 3.86 5.49
CA ILE A 36 -1.56 3.35 4.11
C ILE A 36 -2.61 4.08 3.26
N GLN A 37 -3.33 5.06 3.83
CA GLN A 37 -4.31 5.90 3.13
C GLN A 37 -3.65 6.98 2.25
N LYS A 38 -2.74 6.56 1.39
CA LYS A 38 -2.01 7.37 0.42
C LYS A 38 -1.88 6.59 -0.89
N ASP A 39 -1.50 7.24 -1.98
CA ASP A 39 -1.13 6.50 -3.20
C ASP A 39 0.07 5.59 -2.89
N TYR A 40 0.06 4.37 -3.44
CA TYR A 40 1.17 3.42 -3.38
C TYR A 40 1.40 2.84 -4.77
N LEU A 41 2.35 3.44 -5.48
CA LEU A 41 2.65 3.15 -6.88
C LEU A 41 3.90 2.26 -7.00
N LYS A 42 4.21 1.88 -8.24
CA LYS A 42 5.36 1.03 -8.55
C LYS A 42 6.67 1.65 -8.03
N GLU A 43 6.81 2.96 -8.13
CA GLU A 43 7.99 3.69 -7.70
C GLU A 43 8.18 3.65 -6.18
N ASP A 44 7.08 3.75 -5.42
CA ASP A 44 7.09 3.61 -3.97
C ASP A 44 7.54 2.19 -3.57
N PHE A 45 6.95 1.18 -4.19
CA PHE A 45 7.32 -0.22 -3.98
C PHE A 45 8.81 -0.43 -4.26
N LEU A 46 9.32 -0.04 -5.42
CA LEU A 46 10.75 -0.20 -5.74
C LEU A 46 11.66 0.55 -4.78
N SER A 47 11.25 1.74 -4.29
CA SER A 47 12.02 2.51 -3.31
C SER A 47 12.11 1.81 -1.95
N ASP A 48 11.10 1.05 -1.54
CA ASP A 48 11.11 0.30 -0.27
C ASP A 48 12.16 -0.82 -0.31
N PHE A 49 12.38 -1.45 -1.47
CA PHE A 49 13.41 -2.49 -1.65
C PHE A 49 14.80 -1.94 -1.97
N ALA A 50 14.91 -0.67 -2.40
CA ALA A 50 16.19 -0.07 -2.77
C ALA A 50 17.17 0.09 -1.60
N LYS A 51 16.72 -0.10 -0.35
CA LYS A 51 17.52 0.01 0.89
C LYS A 51 17.90 -1.33 1.52
N ILE A 52 17.73 -2.44 0.80
CA ILE A 52 18.16 -3.75 1.29
C ILE A 52 19.66 -3.91 1.02
N ASP A 53 20.49 -3.57 2.01
CA ASP A 53 21.94 -3.86 2.04
C ASP A 53 22.22 -5.37 2.17
#